data_AF-X0W6W0-F1
#
_entry.id   AF-X0W6W0-F1
#
_cell.length_a   1.000
_cell.length_b   1.000
_cell.length_c   1.000
_cell.angle_alpha   90.00
_cell.angle_beta   90.00
_cell.angle_gamma   90.00
#
_symmetry.space_group_name_H-M   'P 1'
#
loop_
_entity.id
_entity.type
_entity.pdbx_description
1 polymer ?
#
loop_
_entity_poly.entity_id
_entity_poly.type
_entity_poly.pdbx_seq_one_letter_code
_entity_poly.pdbx_strand_id
1 'polypeptide(L)'
;MKIAYFDCFAGVGGDMIVAAMLDAGLDVEFLKAELATLGLKNLDIKLTETRRCGLRALSFVPVVPEQQQQRNLQQITKIISQSKISEQAKETAITIFERIAQAEAAVHGKDPNDIHFHEVGALDSIVDIVSASIGLEALGVDKVYCSALSVGGGTAKCAHGPMPVPAPATAELLKGIPVIGGPGQYELLTPTAAAILTTVVDQFCPLPSMKI
;
A
#
# COMPACT_ATOMS: atom_id res chain seq x y z
N MET A 1 24.11 -2.71 -5.55
CA MET A 1 22.90 -1.89 -5.67
C MET A 1 21.78 -2.76 -6.20
N LYS A 2 20.75 -3.01 -5.40
CA LYS A 2 19.52 -3.72 -5.75
C LYS A 2 18.40 -2.71 -5.94
N ILE A 3 17.72 -2.80 -7.09
CA ILE A 3 16.63 -1.89 -7.46
C ILE A 3 15.32 -2.68 -7.42
N ALA A 4 14.28 -2.10 -6.82
CA ALA A 4 12.90 -2.50 -7.08
C ALA A 4 12.31 -1.57 -8.15
N TYR A 5 11.78 -2.14 -9.24
CA TYR A 5 11.05 -1.38 -10.25
C TYR A 5 9.58 -1.81 -10.27
N PHE A 6 8.68 -0.88 -9.96
CA PHE A 6 7.24 -1.10 -10.05
C PHE A 6 6.72 -0.67 -11.44
N ASP A 7 6.40 -1.64 -12.29
CA ASP A 7 5.70 -1.41 -13.57
C ASP A 7 4.18 -1.43 -13.35
N CYS A 8 3.59 -0.24 -13.20
CA CYS A 8 2.20 -0.04 -12.82
C CYS A 8 1.27 0.26 -14.02
N PHE A 9 1.59 -0.27 -15.21
CA PHE A 9 0.87 0.04 -16.44
C PHE A 9 -0.66 -0.24 -16.40
N ALA A 10 -1.08 -1.21 -15.59
CA ALA A 10 -2.47 -1.65 -15.47
C ALA A 10 -3.03 -1.52 -14.03
N GLY A 11 -2.42 -0.64 -13.23
CA GLY A 11 -2.83 -0.42 -11.84
C GLY A 11 -2.03 -1.23 -10.83
N VAL A 12 -2.31 -0.99 -9.56
CA VAL A 12 -1.66 -1.63 -8.42
C VAL A 12 -2.50 -1.42 -7.14
N GLY A 13 -2.66 -2.50 -6.38
CA GLY A 13 -3.23 -2.51 -5.02
C GLY A 13 -2.16 -2.67 -3.94
N GLY A 14 -2.50 -2.38 -2.68
CA GLY A 14 -1.58 -2.54 -1.55
C GLY A 14 -1.18 -4.01 -1.38
N ASP A 15 -2.18 -4.88 -1.38
CA ASP A 15 -2.05 -6.33 -1.43
C ASP A 15 -1.20 -6.82 -2.62
N MET A 16 -1.36 -6.20 -3.79
CA MET A 16 -0.57 -6.53 -5.00
C MET A 16 0.91 -6.18 -4.84
N ILE A 17 1.25 -5.09 -4.15
CA ILE A 17 2.65 -4.73 -3.83
C ILE A 17 3.26 -5.83 -2.97
N VAL A 18 2.55 -6.27 -1.93
CA VAL A 18 3.03 -7.33 -1.03
C VAL A 18 3.15 -8.66 -1.77
N ALA A 19 2.16 -9.02 -2.59
CA ALA A 19 2.19 -10.22 -3.41
C ALA A 19 3.40 -10.23 -4.36
N ALA A 20 3.73 -9.09 -4.97
CA ALA A 20 4.90 -8.95 -5.84
C ALA A 20 6.22 -9.11 -5.07
N MET A 21 6.33 -8.58 -3.85
CA MET A 21 7.51 -8.77 -3.00
C MET A 21 7.71 -10.23 -2.59
N LEU A 22 6.63 -10.91 -2.19
CA LEU A 22 6.63 -12.34 -1.89
C LEU A 22 7.05 -13.16 -3.11
N ASP A 23 6.56 -12.78 -4.28
CA ASP A 23 6.94 -13.46 -5.52
C ASP A 23 8.38 -13.19 -5.97
N ALA A 24 8.93 -12.03 -5.61
CA ALA A 24 10.32 -11.65 -5.82
C ALA A 24 11.30 -12.29 -4.82
N GLY A 25 10.81 -13.12 -3.88
CA GLY A 25 11.62 -13.89 -2.95
C GLY A 25 11.61 -13.41 -1.50
N LEU A 26 10.66 -12.56 -1.09
CA LEU A 26 10.45 -12.27 0.32
C LEU A 26 9.94 -13.54 1.03
N ASP A 27 10.60 -13.92 2.12
CA ASP A 27 10.23 -15.11 2.89
C ASP A 27 8.89 -14.89 3.63
N VAL A 28 7.91 -15.74 3.33
CA VAL A 28 6.55 -15.60 3.86
C VAL A 28 6.47 -15.90 5.36
N GLU A 29 7.30 -16.82 5.87
CA GLU A 29 7.28 -17.19 7.29
C GLU A 29 7.95 -16.11 8.15
N PHE A 30 9.01 -15.49 7.63
CA PHE A 30 9.60 -14.28 8.17
C PHE A 30 8.57 -13.14 8.23
N LEU A 31 7.87 -12.85 7.11
CA LEU A 31 6.86 -11.79 7.08
C LEU A 31 5.74 -12.05 8.11
N LYS A 32 5.24 -13.29 8.21
CA LYS A 32 4.24 -13.67 9.22
C LYS A 32 4.77 -13.47 10.64
N ALA A 33 6.02 -13.86 10.91
CA ALA A 33 6.63 -13.71 12.22
C ALA A 33 6.73 -12.23 12.64
N GLU A 34 7.14 -11.35 11.72
CA GLU A 34 7.21 -9.91 11.93
C GLU A 34 5.82 -9.31 12.20
N LEU A 35 4.83 -9.63 11.37
CA LEU A 35 3.45 -9.14 11.51
C LEU A 35 2.78 -9.60 12.81
N ALA A 36 3.10 -10.81 13.29
CA ALA A 36 2.59 -11.31 14.58
C ALA A 36 3.00 -10.40 15.76
N THR A 37 4.10 -9.65 15.62
CA THR A 37 4.59 -8.74 16.67
C THR A 37 3.76 -7.47 16.81
N LEU A 38 2.88 -7.16 15.83
CA LEU A 38 1.93 -6.04 15.90
C LEU A 38 0.84 -6.26 16.98
N GLY A 39 0.68 -7.48 17.49
CA GLY A 39 -0.32 -7.80 18.51
C GLY A 39 -1.77 -7.73 18.01
N LEU A 40 -1.97 -7.82 16.69
CA LEU A 40 -3.27 -7.78 16.05
C LEU A 40 -3.93 -9.17 16.17
N LYS A 41 -4.99 -9.25 16.98
CA LYS A 41 -5.72 -10.50 17.22
C LYS A 41 -6.35 -11.02 15.93
N ASN A 42 -6.27 -12.33 15.72
CA ASN A 42 -6.86 -13.03 14.56
C ASN A 42 -6.36 -12.53 13.20
N LEU A 43 -5.14 -11.99 13.15
CA LEU A 43 -4.46 -11.74 11.88
C LEU A 43 -3.92 -13.07 11.35
N ASP A 44 -4.37 -13.42 10.14
CA ASP A 44 -3.76 -14.48 9.34
C ASP A 44 -3.55 -13.95 7.91
N ILE A 45 -2.73 -14.64 7.12
CA ILE A 45 -2.40 -14.27 5.76
C ILE A 45 -2.61 -15.47 4.87
N LYS A 46 -3.44 -15.29 3.85
CA LYS A 46 -3.63 -16.26 2.79
C LYS A 46 -2.79 -15.86 1.58
N LEU A 47 -1.81 -16.70 1.26
CA LEU A 47 -1.03 -16.59 0.03
C LEU A 47 -1.43 -17.72 -0.92
N THR A 48 -1.89 -17.39 -2.12
CA THR A 48 -2.29 -18.39 -3.12
C THR A 48 -1.70 -18.06 -4.48
N GLU A 49 -1.20 -19.08 -5.17
CA GLU A 49 -0.93 -18.93 -6.61
C GLU A 49 -2.25 -18.74 -7.34
N THR A 50 -2.25 -17.81 -8.29
CA THR A 50 -3.41 -17.50 -9.12
C THR A 50 -3.00 -17.28 -10.57
N ARG A 51 -4.00 -17.27 -11.46
CA ARG A 51 -3.82 -16.87 -12.85
C ARG A 51 -4.70 -15.68 -13.21
N ARG A 52 -4.13 -14.69 -13.88
CA ARG A 52 -4.84 -13.51 -14.41
C ARG A 52 -4.43 -13.35 -15.86
N CYS A 53 -5.41 -13.33 -16.77
CA CYS A 53 -5.15 -13.25 -18.21
C CYS A 53 -4.12 -14.30 -18.72
N GLY A 54 -4.12 -15.50 -18.13
CA GLY A 54 -3.20 -16.59 -18.45
C GLY A 54 -1.83 -16.53 -17.74
N LEU A 55 -1.47 -15.42 -17.12
CA LEU A 55 -0.20 -15.21 -16.41
C LEU A 55 -0.30 -15.72 -14.98
N ARG A 56 0.75 -16.39 -14.50
CA ARG A 56 0.87 -16.87 -13.12
C ARG A 56 1.31 -15.71 -12.21
N ALA A 57 0.65 -15.59 -11.07
CA ALA A 57 0.92 -14.55 -10.06
C ALA A 57 0.62 -15.09 -8.66
N LEU A 58 1.06 -14.38 -7.62
CA LEU A 58 0.58 -14.60 -6.26
C LEU A 58 -0.58 -13.66 -5.94
N SER A 59 -1.51 -14.14 -5.13
CA SER A 59 -2.55 -13.35 -4.47
C SER A 59 -2.28 -13.38 -2.98
N PHE A 60 -2.07 -12.21 -2.40
CA PHE A 60 -1.92 -11.99 -0.98
C PHE A 60 -3.25 -11.46 -0.42
N VAL A 61 -3.77 -12.06 0.64
CA VAL A 61 -5.01 -11.63 1.28
C VAL A 61 -4.85 -11.67 2.79
N PRO A 62 -4.85 -10.53 3.48
CA PRO A 62 -5.00 -10.48 4.93
C PRO A 62 -6.36 -11.06 5.32
N VAL A 63 -6.37 -12.09 6.17
CA VAL A 63 -7.58 -12.65 6.75
C VAL A 63 -7.88 -11.86 8.01
N VAL A 64 -8.95 -11.06 7.94
CA VAL A 64 -9.35 -10.09 8.96
C VAL A 64 -10.81 -10.33 9.35
N PRO A 65 -11.23 -10.00 10.60
CA PRO A 65 -12.64 -10.11 11.01
C PRO A 65 -13.57 -9.26 10.13
N GLU A 66 -14.81 -9.72 9.90
CA GLU A 66 -15.81 -8.99 9.09
C GLU A 66 -16.08 -7.57 9.62
N GLN A 67 -16.14 -7.40 10.94
CA GLN A 67 -16.36 -6.11 11.56
C GLN A 67 -15.03 -5.49 11.98
N GLN A 68 -14.57 -4.54 11.17
CA GLN A 68 -13.30 -3.88 11.40
C GLN A 68 -13.47 -2.60 12.21
N GLN A 69 -12.67 -2.46 13.25
CA GLN A 69 -12.53 -1.20 13.96
C GLN A 69 -11.74 -0.22 13.08
N GLN A 70 -12.35 0.92 12.77
CA GLN A 70 -11.63 2.06 12.19
C GLN A 70 -10.71 2.66 13.25
N ARG A 71 -9.48 2.95 12.84
CA ARG A 71 -8.45 3.54 13.69
C ARG A 71 -8.07 4.92 13.19
N ASN A 72 -7.63 5.78 14.10
CA ASN A 72 -6.97 7.03 13.76
C ASN A 72 -5.45 6.84 13.67
N LEU A 73 -4.75 7.88 13.21
CA LEU A 73 -3.29 7.86 13.06
C LEU A 73 -2.58 7.50 14.37
N GLN A 74 -2.98 8.12 15.49
CA GLN A 74 -2.35 7.87 16.80
C GLN A 74 -2.42 6.40 17.23
N GLN A 75 -3.57 5.75 17.00
CA GLN A 75 -3.76 4.34 17.31
C GLN A 75 -2.88 3.45 16.43
N ILE A 76 -2.77 3.75 15.14
CA ILE A 76 -1.94 2.99 14.19
C ILE A 76 -0.45 3.17 14.51
N THR A 77 0.02 4.40 14.71
CA THR A 77 1.40 4.68 15.10
C THR A 77 1.76 3.95 16.39
N LYS A 78 0.85 3.87 17.36
CA LYS A 78 1.08 3.11 18.59
C LYS A 78 1.24 1.61 18.33
N ILE A 79 0.39 1.00 17.48
CA ILE A 79 0.50 -0.41 17.10
C ILE A 79 1.88 -0.69 16.46
N ILE A 80 2.28 0.14 15.51
CA ILE A 80 3.56 -0.02 14.79
C ILE A 80 4.74 0.18 15.75
N SER A 81 4.73 1.24 16.55
CA SER A 81 5.82 1.59 17.47
C SER A 81 6.06 0.53 18.55
N GLN A 82 5.00 -0.15 19.00
CA GLN A 82 5.07 -1.20 20.03
C GLN A 82 5.45 -2.59 19.48
N SER A 83 5.50 -2.73 18.16
CA SER A 83 5.91 -3.98 17.51
C SER A 83 7.41 -4.21 17.60
N LYS A 84 7.85 -5.41 17.22
CA LYS A 84 9.28 -5.78 17.20
C LYS A 84 9.90 -5.72 15.80
N ILE A 85 9.17 -5.19 14.81
CA ILE A 85 9.73 -4.97 13.48
C ILE A 85 10.87 -3.96 13.55
N SER A 86 11.73 -3.94 12.53
CA SER A 86 12.88 -3.03 12.46
C SER A 86 12.45 -1.55 12.60
N GLU A 87 13.35 -0.72 13.12
CA GLU A 87 13.09 0.72 13.24
C GLU A 87 12.89 1.38 11.86
N GLN A 88 13.59 0.91 10.83
CA GLN A 88 13.41 1.38 9.46
C GLN A 88 12.02 1.03 8.90
N ALA A 89 11.52 -0.19 9.13
CA ALA A 89 10.18 -0.56 8.71
C ALA A 89 9.11 0.22 9.50
N LYS A 90 9.32 0.49 10.80
CA LYS A 90 8.43 1.34 11.60
C LYS A 90 8.35 2.76 11.03
N GLU A 91 9.50 3.38 10.79
CA GLU A 91 9.60 4.73 10.26
C GLU A 91 8.87 4.82 8.91
N THR A 92 9.18 3.90 7.99
CA THR A 92 8.56 3.85 6.66
C THR A 92 7.04 3.70 6.76
N ALA A 93 6.54 2.74 7.55
CA ALA A 93 5.11 2.51 7.70
C ALA A 93 4.39 3.72 8.32
N ILE A 94 4.97 4.34 9.35
CA ILE A 94 4.41 5.53 10.01
C ILE A 94 4.36 6.69 9.01
N THR A 95 5.43 6.95 8.25
CA THR A 95 5.44 8.00 7.23
C THR A 95 4.35 7.79 6.17
N ILE A 96 4.12 6.54 5.73
CA ILE A 96 3.03 6.24 4.79
C ILE A 96 1.66 6.62 5.40
N PHE A 97 1.41 6.25 6.66
CA PHE A 97 0.16 6.61 7.35
C PHE A 97 0.02 8.11 7.59
N GLU A 98 1.10 8.82 7.90
CA GLU A 98 1.09 10.28 8.03
C GLU A 98 0.73 10.95 6.71
N ARG A 99 1.23 10.46 5.58
CA ARG A 99 0.84 10.98 4.25
C ARG A 99 -0.63 10.75 3.93
N ILE A 100 -1.17 9.58 4.28
CA ILE A 100 -2.60 9.32 4.15
C ILE A 100 -3.39 10.31 5.02
N ALA A 101 -3.00 10.50 6.28
CA ALA A 101 -3.65 11.45 7.18
C ALA A 101 -3.64 12.88 6.64
N GLN A 102 -2.51 13.32 6.08
CA GLN A 102 -2.40 14.64 5.45
C GLN A 102 -3.31 14.79 4.23
N ALA A 103 -3.38 13.75 3.39
CA ALA A 103 -4.25 13.76 2.21
C ALA A 103 -5.74 13.81 2.59
N GLU A 104 -6.15 12.97 3.54
CA GLU A 104 -7.50 12.95 4.09
C GLU A 104 -7.86 14.29 4.76
N ALA A 105 -6.93 14.85 5.55
CA ALA A 105 -7.08 16.16 6.19
C ALA A 105 -7.32 17.28 5.18
N ALA A 106 -6.56 17.30 4.08
CA ALA A 106 -6.72 18.29 3.03
C ALA A 106 -8.10 18.20 2.36
N VAL A 107 -8.57 16.98 2.06
CA VAL A 107 -9.88 16.74 1.43
C VAL A 107 -11.04 17.04 2.38
N HIS A 108 -10.88 16.74 3.67
CA HIS A 108 -11.91 16.96 4.69
C HIS A 108 -11.87 18.35 5.34
N GLY A 109 -10.83 19.15 5.10
CA GLY A 109 -10.62 20.44 5.74
C GLY A 109 -10.43 20.35 7.26
N LYS A 110 -9.73 19.33 7.74
CA LYS A 110 -9.49 19.05 9.17
C LYS A 110 -8.00 19.04 9.51
N ASP A 111 -7.67 19.02 10.80
CA ASP A 111 -6.32 18.69 11.25
C ASP A 111 -6.01 17.20 10.99
N PRO A 112 -4.81 16.82 10.52
CA PRO A 112 -4.42 15.41 10.35
C PRO A 112 -4.56 14.55 11.60
N ASN A 113 -4.43 15.11 12.80
CA ASN A 113 -4.61 14.38 14.05
C ASN A 113 -6.07 14.06 14.38
N ASP A 114 -7.01 14.78 13.76
CA ASP A 114 -8.46 14.61 13.95
C ASP A 114 -9.09 13.67 12.91
N ILE A 115 -8.29 13.10 12.00
CA ILE A 115 -8.75 12.18 10.97
C ILE A 115 -8.99 10.79 11.56
N HIS A 116 -10.21 10.30 11.35
CA HIS A 116 -10.56 8.90 11.45
C HIS A 116 -10.56 8.31 10.04
N PHE A 117 -9.72 7.33 9.78
CA PHE A 117 -9.64 6.72 8.47
C PHE A 117 -10.88 5.87 8.21
N HIS A 118 -11.59 6.18 7.12
CA HIS A 118 -12.79 5.44 6.76
C HIS A 118 -12.47 4.13 6.05
N GLU A 119 -11.44 4.13 5.21
CA GLU A 119 -11.06 3.00 4.37
C GLU A 119 -9.67 2.46 4.72
N VAL A 120 -8.71 3.36 4.99
CA VAL A 120 -7.29 2.98 5.20
C VAL A 120 -6.94 2.67 6.66
N GLY A 121 -7.88 2.84 7.59
CA GLY A 121 -7.71 2.48 9.02
C GLY A 121 -8.07 1.04 9.36
N ALA A 122 -8.49 0.31 8.33
CA ALA A 122 -8.84 -1.09 8.37
C ALA A 122 -7.57 -1.97 8.51
N LEU A 123 -7.76 -3.18 9.03
CA LEU A 123 -6.68 -4.12 9.35
C LEU A 123 -5.92 -4.57 8.09
N ASP A 124 -6.60 -4.71 6.96
CA ASP A 124 -6.01 -5.02 5.66
C ASP A 124 -4.99 -3.96 5.23
N SER A 125 -5.35 -2.67 5.31
CA SER A 125 -4.45 -1.57 4.96
C SER A 125 -3.23 -1.47 5.87
N ILE A 126 -3.39 -1.75 7.18
CA ILE A 126 -2.27 -1.85 8.13
C ILE A 126 -1.33 -2.98 7.72
N VAL A 127 -1.88 -4.15 7.40
CA VAL A 127 -1.07 -5.31 6.99
C VAL A 127 -0.34 -5.03 5.69
N ASP A 128 -0.99 -4.43 4.69
CA ASP A 128 -0.37 -4.09 3.41
C ASP A 128 0.81 -3.11 3.58
N ILE A 129 0.59 -1.99 4.28
CA ILE A 129 1.60 -0.95 4.48
C ILE A 129 2.80 -1.46 5.29
N VAL A 130 2.53 -2.19 6.38
CA VAL A 130 3.60 -2.74 7.22
C VAL A 130 4.35 -3.84 6.46
N SER A 131 3.65 -4.69 5.70
CA SER A 131 4.30 -5.73 4.89
C SER A 131 5.17 -5.15 3.79
N ALA A 132 4.72 -4.09 3.12
CA ALA A 132 5.52 -3.41 2.11
C ALA A 132 6.78 -2.78 2.73
N SER A 133 6.66 -2.20 3.92
CA SER A 133 7.78 -1.59 4.65
C SER A 133 8.83 -2.64 5.07
N ILE A 134 8.38 -3.76 5.63
CA ILE A 134 9.25 -4.91 5.96
C ILE A 134 9.89 -5.49 4.69
N GLY A 135 9.09 -5.65 3.64
CA GLY A 135 9.52 -6.31 2.41
C GLY A 135 10.64 -5.57 1.68
N LEU A 136 10.57 -4.24 1.60
CA LEU A 136 11.63 -3.42 1.00
C LEU A 136 12.98 -3.61 1.70
N GLU A 137 12.98 -3.59 3.03
CA GLU A 137 14.19 -3.80 3.83
C GLU A 137 14.69 -5.24 3.73
N ALA A 138 13.82 -6.22 3.93
CA ALA A 138 14.19 -7.64 3.95
C ALA A 138 14.70 -8.13 2.58
N LEU A 139 14.16 -7.59 1.49
CA LEU A 139 14.67 -7.82 0.14
C LEU A 139 16.01 -7.10 -0.09
N GLY A 140 16.44 -6.18 0.78
CA GLY A 140 17.66 -5.41 0.65
C GLY A 140 17.61 -4.45 -0.54
N VAL A 141 16.48 -3.77 -0.74
CA VAL A 141 16.28 -2.80 -1.82
C VAL A 141 17.01 -1.50 -1.48
N ASP A 142 17.92 -1.07 -2.36
CA ASP A 142 18.68 0.18 -2.19
C ASP A 142 17.95 1.38 -2.83
N LYS A 143 17.21 1.13 -3.92
CA LYS A 143 16.47 2.14 -4.69
C LYS A 143 15.15 1.60 -5.22
N VAL A 144 14.13 2.43 -5.17
CA VAL A 144 12.80 2.14 -5.71
C VAL A 144 12.50 3.09 -6.86
N TYR A 145 12.22 2.52 -8.02
CA TYR A 145 11.75 3.24 -9.19
C TYR A 145 10.36 2.76 -9.58
N CYS A 146 9.58 3.62 -10.25
CA CYS A 146 8.23 3.28 -10.68
C CYS A 146 7.91 3.92 -12.02
N SER A 147 7.13 3.23 -12.85
CA SER A 147 6.51 3.81 -14.05
C SER A 147 5.53 4.94 -13.68
N ALA A 148 4.92 5.59 -14.68
CA ALA A 148 3.71 6.36 -14.40
C ALA A 148 2.62 5.45 -13.80
N LEU A 149 1.82 6.00 -12.89
CA LEU A 149 0.78 5.25 -12.18
C LEU A 149 -0.53 5.25 -12.98
N SER A 150 -1.04 4.07 -13.28
CA SER A 150 -2.32 3.89 -13.95
C SER A 150 -3.46 3.94 -12.93
N VAL A 151 -4.22 5.04 -12.93
CA VAL A 151 -5.24 5.31 -11.88
C VAL A 151 -6.62 4.73 -12.22
N GLY A 152 -6.86 4.40 -13.49
CA GLY A 152 -8.17 3.98 -13.98
C GLY A 152 -9.07 5.15 -14.40
N GLY A 153 -10.36 5.07 -14.08
CA GLY A 153 -11.36 6.07 -14.45
C GLY A 153 -12.76 5.73 -13.98
N GLY A 154 -13.74 6.60 -14.26
CA GLY A 154 -15.13 6.39 -13.87
C GLY A 154 -15.39 6.71 -12.39
N THR A 155 -16.15 5.84 -11.71
CA THR A 155 -16.62 6.04 -10.34
C THR A 155 -16.43 4.78 -9.50
N ALA A 156 -15.91 4.92 -8.29
CA ALA A 156 -15.80 3.85 -7.30
C ALA A 156 -16.84 4.04 -6.18
N LYS A 157 -17.31 2.93 -5.60
CA LYS A 157 -18.17 2.98 -4.40
C LYS A 157 -17.26 2.94 -3.16
N CYS A 158 -17.38 3.93 -2.30
CA CYS A 158 -16.62 4.04 -1.05
C CYS A 158 -17.57 4.36 0.13
N ALA A 159 -17.01 4.48 1.33
CA ALA A 159 -17.76 4.89 2.53
C ALA A 159 -18.46 6.27 2.37
N HIS A 160 -17.95 7.11 1.49
CA HIS A 160 -18.50 8.44 1.17
C HIS A 160 -19.50 8.42 0.01
N GLY A 161 -19.92 7.23 -0.46
CA GLY A 161 -20.78 7.06 -1.62
C GLY A 161 -20.00 6.91 -2.93
N PRO A 162 -20.63 7.18 -4.08
CA PRO A 162 -19.94 7.15 -5.37
C PRO A 162 -18.93 8.29 -5.48
N MET A 163 -17.65 7.96 -5.68
CA MET A 163 -16.55 8.92 -5.84
C MET A 163 -15.90 8.81 -7.22
N PRO A 164 -15.40 9.92 -7.80
CA PRO A 164 -14.61 9.84 -9.03
C PRO A 164 -13.38 8.97 -8.82
N VAL A 165 -12.85 8.38 -9.89
CA VAL A 165 -11.56 7.68 -9.87
C VAL A 165 -10.50 8.56 -10.54
N PRO A 166 -9.39 8.89 -9.86
CA PRO A 166 -9.07 8.52 -8.47
C PRO A 166 -9.94 9.27 -7.45
N ALA A 167 -10.20 8.63 -6.30
CA ALA A 167 -10.92 9.26 -5.19
C ALA A 167 -10.16 10.50 -4.67
N PRO A 168 -10.83 11.48 -4.04
CA PRO A 168 -10.19 12.76 -3.67
C PRO A 168 -8.90 12.63 -2.84
N ALA A 169 -8.86 11.74 -1.83
CA ALA A 169 -7.65 11.53 -1.02
C ALA A 169 -6.51 10.89 -1.83
N THR A 170 -6.84 9.94 -2.71
CA THR A 170 -5.87 9.37 -3.66
C THR A 170 -5.35 10.43 -4.64
N ALA A 171 -6.22 11.31 -5.14
CA ALA A 171 -5.83 12.42 -6.01
C ALA A 171 -4.89 13.40 -5.29
N GLU A 172 -5.12 13.66 -4.01
CA GLU A 172 -4.25 14.49 -3.16
C GLU A 172 -2.85 13.87 -3.00
N LEU A 173 -2.77 12.56 -2.73
CA LEU A 173 -1.50 11.82 -2.63
C LEU A 173 -0.66 11.90 -3.92
N LEU A 174 -1.33 11.96 -5.08
CA LEU A 174 -0.71 11.92 -6.41
C LEU A 174 -0.25 13.28 -6.94
N LYS A 175 -0.39 14.37 -6.18
CA LYS A 175 0.08 15.69 -6.62
C LYS A 175 1.59 15.67 -6.91
N GLY A 176 1.95 16.05 -8.14
CA GLY A 176 3.35 16.06 -8.61
C GLY A 176 3.86 14.70 -9.12
N ILE A 177 3.03 13.66 -9.12
CA ILE A 177 3.38 12.30 -9.56
C ILE A 177 2.86 12.08 -10.99
N PRO A 178 3.65 11.47 -11.89
CA PRO A 178 3.15 11.14 -13.22
C PRO A 178 2.08 10.06 -13.15
N VAL A 179 0.88 10.39 -13.65
CA VAL A 179 -0.28 9.51 -13.68
C VAL A 179 -0.81 9.37 -15.11
N ILE A 180 -1.42 8.22 -15.39
CA ILE A 180 -2.17 7.95 -16.61
C ILE A 180 -3.54 7.38 -16.24
N GLY A 181 -4.56 7.64 -17.06
CA GLY A 181 -5.88 7.00 -16.90
C GLY A 181 -5.93 5.61 -17.55
N GLY A 182 -7.06 4.92 -17.37
CA GLY A 182 -7.31 3.62 -18.00
C GLY A 182 -6.37 2.52 -17.46
N PRO A 183 -6.26 1.36 -18.15
CA PRO A 183 -7.12 0.93 -19.27
C PRO A 183 -8.57 0.64 -18.86
N GLY A 184 -8.87 0.60 -17.55
CA GLY A 184 -10.20 0.33 -17.01
C GLY A 184 -11.00 1.60 -16.64
N GLN A 185 -12.33 1.46 -16.60
CA GLN A 185 -13.29 2.45 -16.06
C GLN A 185 -13.72 2.07 -14.63
N TYR A 186 -12.74 1.74 -13.81
CA TYR A 186 -12.86 1.42 -12.39
C TYR A 186 -11.55 1.80 -11.67
N GLU A 187 -11.52 1.71 -10.35
CA GLU A 187 -10.31 1.97 -9.57
C GLU A 187 -9.22 0.94 -9.92
N LEU A 188 -8.10 1.45 -10.42
CA LEU A 188 -6.91 0.62 -10.73
C LEU A 188 -5.76 0.89 -9.77
N LEU A 189 -5.74 2.04 -9.10
CA LEU A 189 -4.79 2.37 -8.06
C LEU A 189 -5.53 2.57 -6.74
N THR A 190 -5.31 1.67 -5.78
CA THR A 190 -5.96 1.82 -4.46
C THR A 190 -5.30 2.95 -3.67
N PRO A 191 -6.02 3.59 -2.73
CA PRO A 191 -5.45 4.61 -1.85
C PRO A 191 -4.19 4.11 -1.10
N THR A 192 -4.21 2.87 -0.63
CA THR A 192 -3.09 2.21 0.05
C THR A 192 -1.87 2.09 -0.85
N ALA A 193 -2.03 1.64 -2.09
CA ALA A 193 -0.93 1.54 -3.04
C ALA A 193 -0.37 2.91 -3.43
N ALA A 194 -1.24 3.90 -3.63
CA ALA A 194 -0.82 5.27 -3.89
C ALA A 194 0.02 5.82 -2.74
N ALA A 195 -0.41 5.61 -1.49
CA ALA A 195 0.34 6.05 -0.31
C ALA A 195 1.71 5.37 -0.21
N ILE A 196 1.78 4.05 -0.41
CA ILE A 196 3.04 3.30 -0.40
C ILE A 196 3.98 3.87 -1.47
N LEU A 197 3.56 3.88 -2.74
CA LEU A 197 4.42 4.23 -3.86
C LEU A 197 4.86 5.70 -3.83
N THR A 198 3.98 6.63 -3.44
CA THR A 198 4.37 8.05 -3.33
C THR A 198 5.27 8.36 -2.15
N THR A 199 5.42 7.42 -1.21
CA THR A 199 6.36 7.52 -0.09
C THR A 199 7.70 6.87 -0.39
N VAL A 200 7.70 5.66 -0.95
CA VAL A 200 8.93 4.85 -1.05
C VAL A 200 9.67 5.01 -2.38
N VAL A 201 9.02 5.50 -3.44
CA VAL A 201 9.64 5.65 -4.76
C VAL A 201 10.60 6.82 -4.77
N ASP A 202 11.87 6.56 -5.09
CA ASP A 202 12.90 7.59 -5.27
C ASP A 202 12.68 8.40 -6.55
N GLN A 203 12.25 7.73 -7.62
CA GLN A 203 12.06 8.36 -8.92
C GLN A 203 10.98 7.65 -9.75
N PHE A 204 10.08 8.44 -10.30
CA PHE A 204 9.14 7.98 -11.32
C PHE A 204 9.77 8.15 -12.72
N CYS A 205 9.98 7.05 -13.44
CA CYS A 205 10.65 7.03 -14.73
C CYS A 205 10.30 5.78 -15.58
N PRO A 206 10.54 5.83 -16.90
CA PRO A 206 10.56 4.61 -17.72
C PRO A 206 11.59 3.60 -17.18
N LEU A 207 11.37 2.31 -17.46
CA LEU A 207 12.26 1.23 -17.02
C LEU A 207 13.73 1.55 -17.40
N PRO A 208 14.63 1.71 -16.43
CA PRO A 208 16.04 1.94 -16.73
C PRO A 208 16.68 0.65 -17.26
N SER A 209 17.83 0.78 -17.91
CA SER A 209 18.64 -0.38 -18.30
C SER A 209 19.10 -1.14 -17.05
N MET A 210 18.62 -2.37 -16.86
CA MET A 210 18.96 -3.24 -15.74
C MET A 210 18.91 -4.73 -16.12
N LYS A 211 19.38 -5.60 -15.23
CA LYS A 211 19.19 -7.05 -15.32
C LYS A 211 18.05 -7.46 -14.40
N ILE A 212 17.16 -8.31 -14.91
CA ILE A 212 16.06 -8.94 -14.17
C ILE A 212 16.48 -10.36 -13.86
#